data_AF-A0A8H7S7W4-F1
#
_entry.id   AF-A0A8H7S7W4-F1
#
_cell.length_a   1.000
_cell.length_b   1.000
_cell.length_c   1.000
_cell.angle_alpha   90.00
_cell.angle_beta   90.00
_cell.angle_gamma   90.00
#
_symmetry.space_group_name_H-M   'P 1'
#
loop_
_entity.id
_entity.type
_entity.pdbx_description
1 polymer ?
#
loop_
_entity_poly.entity_id
_entity_poly.type
_entity_poly.pdbx_seq_one_letter_code
_entity_poly.pdbx_strand_id
1 'polypeptide(L)'
;MEESEVTNDHQKGPIFLLTAMDGQIHVFTQENSDKDQFIESNNLATVFPIINRINDRRIRILYMHIYDQPNGEKVICAGGQDGDIILAFYDKELAIVYKCIKKNGLEKSRVLPQSGNYDSVLCSHVMDVDWDGENEILIGTYGRQVLIYKQVAGTQDYNILWRRQFSYPIYRISHLDLNRDGLDELIVTTMYGVHILQPNMRKARERLLEVLQHVDARKRHMFDLMLEYKHQKELEKAIIFES
;
A
#
# COMPACT_ATOMS: atom_id res chain seq x y z
N MET A 1 -10.43 -3.65 16.96
CA MET A 1 -9.73 -4.93 17.12
C MET A 1 -9.55 -5.45 15.72
N GLU A 2 -8.38 -5.20 15.14
CA GLU A 2 -8.05 -5.57 13.77
C GLU A 2 -7.02 -6.68 13.90
N GLU A 3 -7.37 -7.90 13.51
CA GLU A 3 -6.49 -9.07 13.55
C GLU A 3 -5.71 -9.13 12.24
N SER A 4 -4.39 -8.99 12.30
CA SER A 4 -3.50 -9.19 11.14
C SER A 4 -2.67 -10.45 11.34
N GLU A 5 -2.93 -11.49 10.55
CA GLU A 5 -2.24 -12.77 10.62
C GLU A 5 -0.87 -12.65 9.92
N VAL A 6 0.23 -12.82 10.67
CA VAL A 6 1.59 -12.83 10.11
C VAL A 6 2.21 -14.21 10.32
N THR A 7 2.58 -14.89 9.24
CA THR A 7 3.30 -16.17 9.30
C THR A 7 4.81 -15.93 9.23
N ASN A 8 5.57 -16.49 10.20
CA ASN A 8 7.03 -16.45 10.22
C ASN A 8 7.60 -17.86 9.99
N ASP A 9 8.60 -18.03 9.12
CA ASP A 9 9.13 -19.36 8.76
C ASP A 9 9.97 -20.03 9.87
N HIS A 10 10.19 -19.35 11.00
CA HIS A 10 10.86 -19.91 12.19
C HIS A 10 9.89 -20.35 13.30
N GLN A 11 8.59 -20.06 13.16
CA GLN A 11 7.49 -20.62 13.96
C GLN A 11 6.24 -20.69 13.08
N LYS A 12 5.89 -21.90 12.61
CA LYS A 12 4.72 -22.16 11.74
C LYS A 12 3.39 -22.03 12.48
N GLY A 13 3.11 -20.87 13.06
CA GLY A 13 1.85 -20.57 13.75
C GLY A 13 1.37 -19.15 13.42
N PRO A 14 0.06 -18.90 13.54
CA PRO A 14 -0.51 -17.55 13.42
C PRO A 14 0.05 -16.65 14.53
N ILE A 15 0.36 -15.41 14.14
CA ILE A 15 0.81 -14.36 15.05
C ILE A 15 -0.24 -13.25 15.03
N PHE A 16 -0.65 -12.81 16.22
CA PHE A 16 -1.56 -11.70 16.38
C PHE A 16 -0.81 -10.48 16.89
N LEU A 17 -1.05 -9.34 16.24
CA LEU A 17 -0.56 -8.05 16.67
C LEU A 17 -1.71 -7.27 17.29
N LEU A 18 -1.53 -6.75 18.50
CA LEU A 18 -2.50 -5.91 19.18
C LEU A 18 -1.87 -4.55 19.45
N THR A 19 -2.49 -3.50 18.94
CA THR A 19 -2.13 -2.13 19.31
C THR A 19 -3.00 -1.70 20.47
N ALA A 20 -2.36 -1.23 21.55
CA ALA A 20 -3.04 -0.81 22.77
C ALA A 20 -2.88 0.70 23.03
N MET A 21 -3.77 1.24 23.87
CA MET A 21 -3.79 2.66 24.24
C MET A 21 -2.59 3.10 25.08
N ASP A 22 -1.79 2.15 25.56
CA ASP A 22 -0.52 2.39 26.26
C ASP A 22 0.62 2.81 25.32
N GLY A 23 0.36 2.83 24.00
CA GLY A 23 1.32 3.20 22.97
C GLY A 23 2.28 2.07 22.62
N GLN A 24 1.98 0.83 23.01
CA GLN A 24 2.75 -0.36 22.67
C GLN A 24 1.96 -1.29 21.73
N ILE A 25 2.72 -2.01 20.91
CA ILE A 25 2.25 -3.13 20.11
C ILE A 25 2.62 -4.41 20.86
N HIS A 26 1.59 -5.14 21.28
CA HIS A 26 1.70 -6.46 21.88
C HIS A 26 1.67 -7.52 20.78
N VAL A 27 2.50 -8.55 20.91
CA VAL A 27 2.60 -9.64 19.94
C VAL A 27 2.25 -10.93 20.64
N PHE A 28 1.24 -11.63 20.12
CA PHE A 28 0.81 -12.92 20.64
C PHE A 28 1.20 -14.01 19.64
N THR A 29 1.87 -15.04 20.15
CA THR A 29 2.27 -16.22 19.38
C THR A 29 1.58 -17.44 19.94
N GLN A 30 1.19 -18.37 19.05
CA GLN A 30 0.62 -19.64 19.44
C GLN A 30 1.62 -20.45 20.28
N GLU A 31 1.16 -21.01 21.40
CA GLU A 31 2.01 -21.81 22.27
C GLU A 31 2.38 -23.14 21.59
N ASN A 32 3.63 -23.59 21.74
CA ASN A 32 4.10 -24.85 21.14
C ASN A 32 3.44 -26.09 21.78
N SER A 33 3.03 -25.99 23.05
CA SER A 33 2.41 -27.07 23.84
C SER A 33 0.90 -27.16 23.68
N ASP A 34 0.22 -26.03 23.57
CA ASP A 34 -1.22 -25.95 23.39
C ASP A 34 -1.57 -25.03 22.21
N LYS A 35 -2.11 -25.63 21.15
CA LYS A 35 -2.49 -24.90 19.94
C LYS A 35 -3.67 -23.96 20.15
N ASP A 36 -4.44 -24.12 21.22
CA ASP A 36 -5.61 -23.28 21.48
C ASP A 36 -5.26 -22.07 22.37
N GLN A 37 -4.00 -21.92 22.79
CA GLN A 37 -3.55 -20.81 23.63
C GLN A 37 -2.55 -19.90 22.91
N PHE A 38 -2.75 -18.59 23.09
CA PHE A 38 -1.87 -17.53 22.61
C PHE A 38 -1.19 -16.84 23.78
N ILE A 39 0.13 -16.80 23.76
CA ILE A 39 0.95 -16.16 24.80
C ILE A 39 1.58 -14.89 24.29
N GLU A 40 1.64 -13.87 25.15
CA GLU A 40 2.33 -12.63 24.84
C GLU A 40 3.84 -12.87 24.76
N SER A 41 4.44 -12.51 23.63
CA SER A 41 5.86 -12.65 23.40
C SER A 41 6.59 -11.41 23.91
N ASN A 42 7.31 -11.57 25.02
CA ASN A 42 8.12 -10.51 25.62
C ASN A 42 9.41 -10.20 24.84
N ASN A 43 9.71 -10.95 23.76
CA ASN A 43 10.99 -10.84 23.02
C ASN A 43 10.77 -10.29 21.60
N LEU A 44 10.14 -9.12 21.50
CA LEU A 44 9.83 -8.42 20.26
C LEU A 44 11.06 -8.13 19.38
N ALA A 45 12.21 -7.88 20.02
CA ALA A 45 13.45 -7.53 19.34
C ALA A 45 14.01 -8.66 18.45
N THR A 46 13.74 -9.91 18.80
CA THR A 46 14.22 -11.08 18.03
C THR A 46 13.22 -11.54 16.98
N VAL A 47 11.91 -11.35 17.20
CA VAL A 47 10.86 -11.84 16.29
C VAL A 47 10.46 -10.79 15.27
N PHE A 48 10.37 -9.51 15.67
CA PHE A 48 10.02 -8.39 14.78
C PHE A 48 10.78 -7.11 15.16
N PRO A 49 12.02 -6.92 14.67
CA PRO A 49 12.82 -5.72 14.95
C PRO A 49 12.12 -4.41 14.55
N ILE A 50 11.22 -4.49 13.56
CA ILE A 50 10.44 -3.35 13.07
C ILE A 50 9.41 -2.88 14.10
N ILE A 51 8.74 -3.80 14.79
CA ILE A 51 7.72 -3.52 15.81
C ILE A 51 8.35 -2.90 17.05
N ASN A 52 9.53 -3.41 17.47
CA ASN A 52 10.24 -2.85 18.61
C ASN A 52 10.61 -1.36 18.41
N ARG A 53 11.04 -1.00 17.19
CA ARG A 53 11.35 0.39 16.83
C ARG A 53 10.11 1.30 16.78
N ILE A 54 8.92 0.74 16.52
CA ILE A 54 7.66 1.50 16.61
C ILE A 54 7.32 1.75 18.09
N ASN A 55 7.43 0.72 18.93
CA ASN A 55 7.20 0.82 20.38
C ASN A 55 8.14 1.83 21.04
N ASP A 56 9.42 1.88 20.64
CA ASP A 56 10.39 2.85 21.15
C ASP A 56 9.95 4.31 20.95
N ARG A 57 9.15 4.58 19.91
CA ARG A 57 8.63 5.92 19.62
C ARG A 57 7.37 6.26 20.41
N ARG A 58 6.77 5.30 21.13
CA ARG A 58 5.50 5.45 21.88
C ARG A 58 4.39 6.14 21.08
N ILE A 59 4.29 5.81 19.79
CA ILE A 59 3.24 6.35 18.94
C ILE A 59 1.95 5.64 19.34
N ARG A 60 0.94 6.42 19.75
CA ARG A 60 -0.39 5.90 20.11
C ARG A 60 -1.14 5.50 18.86
N ILE A 61 -0.84 4.29 18.37
CA ILE A 61 -1.40 3.75 17.13
C ILE A 61 -2.91 3.50 17.31
N LEU A 62 -3.69 4.02 16.36
CA LEU A 62 -5.14 3.84 16.29
C LEU A 62 -5.55 2.73 15.34
N TYR A 63 -4.75 2.50 14.30
CA TYR A 63 -4.94 1.40 13.36
C TYR A 63 -3.60 0.95 12.79
N MET A 64 -3.52 -0.32 12.44
CA MET A 64 -2.36 -0.92 11.78
C MET A 64 -2.85 -1.88 10.72
N HIS A 65 -2.36 -1.71 9.50
CA HIS A 65 -2.66 -2.60 8.39
C HIS A 65 -1.36 -3.16 7.80
N ILE A 66 -1.37 -4.45 7.49
CA ILE A 66 -0.25 -5.14 6.85
C ILE A 66 -0.70 -5.56 5.46
N TYR A 67 0.03 -5.10 4.44
CA TYR A 67 -0.21 -5.42 3.04
C TYR A 67 0.89 -6.36 2.54
N ASP A 68 0.49 -7.46 1.90
CA ASP A 68 1.42 -8.34 1.20
C ASP A 68 1.69 -7.81 -0.22
N GLN A 69 2.96 -7.63 -0.57
CA GLN A 69 3.36 -7.27 -1.91
C GLN A 69 3.55 -8.51 -2.78
N PRO A 70 3.36 -8.40 -4.12
CA PRO A 70 3.54 -9.52 -5.06
C PRO A 70 4.94 -10.13 -5.06
N ASN A 71 5.96 -9.38 -4.60
CA ASN A 71 7.35 -9.82 -4.47
C ASN A 71 7.62 -10.59 -3.15
N GLY A 72 6.63 -10.75 -2.28
CA GLY A 72 6.77 -11.40 -0.97
C GLY A 72 7.20 -10.47 0.17
N GLU A 73 7.44 -9.19 -0.10
CA GLU A 73 7.66 -8.16 0.92
C GLU A 73 6.33 -7.83 1.62
N LYS A 74 6.39 -7.45 2.91
CA LYS A 74 5.20 -6.95 3.63
C LYS A 74 5.33 -5.45 3.88
N VAL A 75 4.25 -4.71 3.73
CA VAL A 75 4.18 -3.28 4.07
C VAL A 75 3.27 -3.09 5.26
N ILE A 76 3.79 -2.52 6.33
CA ILE A 76 3.04 -2.16 7.52
C ILE A 76 2.73 -0.66 7.42
N CYS A 77 1.45 -0.31 7.43
CA CYS A 77 0.98 1.05 7.58
C CYS A 77 0.31 1.19 8.94
N ALA A 78 0.73 2.15 9.76
CA ALA A 78 0.10 2.44 11.04
C ALA A 78 -0.14 3.94 11.19
N GLY A 79 -1.31 4.32 11.69
CA GLY A 79 -1.63 5.72 11.98
C GLY A 79 -1.79 5.96 13.47
N GLY A 80 -1.30 7.11 13.94
CA GLY A 80 -1.34 7.53 15.33
C GLY A 80 -2.39 8.61 15.65
N GLN A 81 -2.66 8.79 16.94
CA GLN A 81 -3.53 9.85 17.46
C GLN A 81 -3.05 11.26 17.12
N ASP A 82 -1.74 11.46 17.00
CA ASP A 82 -1.14 12.78 16.80
C ASP A 82 -0.96 13.14 15.31
N GLY A 83 -1.66 12.44 14.41
CA GLY A 83 -1.56 12.68 12.96
C GLY A 83 -0.39 11.97 12.29
N ASP A 84 0.37 11.19 13.05
CA ASP A 84 1.53 10.43 12.57
C ASP A 84 1.09 9.26 11.69
N ILE A 85 1.80 9.06 10.58
CA ILE A 85 1.65 7.89 9.73
C ILE A 85 3.02 7.21 9.61
N ILE A 86 3.05 5.93 9.95
CA ILE A 86 4.22 5.08 9.87
C ILE A 86 4.02 4.16 8.67
N LEU A 87 4.98 4.18 7.75
CA LEU A 87 5.09 3.20 6.68
C LEU A 87 6.38 2.40 6.88
N ALA A 88 6.24 1.09 6.98
CA ALA A 88 7.32 0.15 7.26
C ALA A 88 7.31 -0.95 6.19
N PHE A 89 8.48 -1.36 5.71
CA PHE A 89 8.61 -2.41 4.70
C PHE A 89 9.43 -3.54 5.33
N TYR A 90 8.97 -4.78 5.15
CA TYR A 90 9.53 -5.99 5.73
C TYR A 90 10.05 -6.89 4.61
N ASP A 91 11.34 -7.23 4.69
CA ASP A 91 12.02 -8.20 3.82
C ASP A 91 12.53 -9.36 4.69
N LYS A 92 12.35 -10.61 4.21
CA LYS A 92 12.63 -11.85 4.94
C LYS A 92 14.12 -12.12 5.14
N GLU A 93 15.00 -11.63 4.26
CA GLU A 93 16.43 -11.99 4.30
C GLU A 93 17.29 -11.01 5.11
N LEU A 94 16.79 -9.79 5.34
CA LEU A 94 17.45 -8.76 6.12
C LEU A 94 16.36 -7.94 6.80
N ALA A 95 16.34 -7.92 8.14
CA ALA A 95 15.50 -7.01 8.91
C ALA A 95 15.99 -5.55 8.71
N ILE A 96 15.72 -4.98 7.53
CA ILE A 96 16.15 -3.65 7.10
C ILE A 96 14.93 -2.84 6.64
N VAL A 97 14.52 -1.96 7.56
CA VAL A 97 14.16 -0.54 7.36
C VAL A 97 12.92 -0.18 6.52
N TYR A 98 11.94 0.38 7.23
CA TYR A 98 11.16 1.59 6.93
C TYR A 98 11.51 2.31 5.61
N LYS A 99 10.67 2.18 4.57
CA LYS A 99 10.80 3.02 3.38
C LYS A 99 10.32 4.41 3.76
N CYS A 100 11.15 5.43 3.66
CA CYS A 100 11.91 5.78 2.47
C CYS A 100 13.44 5.51 2.58
N ILE A 101 14.10 5.38 1.41
CA ILE A 101 15.57 5.47 1.19
C ILE A 101 16.34 4.12 1.25
N LYS A 102 16.82 3.65 0.09
CA LYS A 102 17.91 2.65 -0.11
C LYS A 102 19.25 2.99 0.60
N LYS A 103 19.33 4.01 1.46
CA LYS A 103 20.59 4.58 1.96
C LYS A 103 20.58 5.19 3.36
N ASN A 104 19.47 5.71 3.89
CA ASN A 104 19.49 6.40 5.18
C ASN A 104 18.34 5.91 6.06
N GLY A 105 18.67 5.33 7.21
CA GLY A 105 17.69 4.85 8.20
C GLY A 105 16.82 5.98 8.80
N LEU A 106 16.02 5.58 9.81
CA LEU A 106 15.00 6.32 10.58
C LEU A 106 15.32 7.75 11.10
N GLU A 107 16.43 8.37 10.73
CA GLU A 107 16.77 9.74 11.13
C GLU A 107 15.82 10.79 10.53
N LYS A 108 15.09 10.47 9.46
CA LYS A 108 14.14 11.40 8.83
C LYS A 108 12.72 10.84 8.83
N SER A 109 12.05 10.96 9.98
CA SER A 109 10.58 11.00 10.01
C SER A 109 10.12 12.19 9.17
N ARG A 110 9.21 11.97 8.22
CA ARG A 110 8.64 13.05 7.42
C ARG A 110 7.12 13.04 7.57
N VAL A 111 6.61 14.14 8.09
CA VAL A 111 5.18 14.40 8.21
C VAL A 111 4.64 14.66 6.81
N LEU A 112 3.56 13.97 6.42
CA LEU A 112 2.87 14.27 5.18
C LEU A 112 2.35 15.71 5.23
N PRO A 113 2.47 16.48 4.14
CA PRO A 113 2.09 17.88 4.18
C PRO A 113 0.61 18.01 4.55
N GLN A 114 0.34 18.87 5.54
CA GLN A 114 -1.00 19.09 6.10
C GLN A 114 -1.60 17.91 6.89
N SER A 115 -0.91 16.77 7.08
CA SER A 115 -1.44 15.71 7.96
C SER A 115 -1.55 16.17 9.41
N GLY A 116 -0.60 16.98 9.89
CA GLY A 116 -0.65 17.59 11.23
C GLY A 116 -1.68 18.70 11.41
N ASN A 117 -2.37 19.13 10.34
CA ASN A 117 -3.48 20.08 10.46
C ASN A 117 -4.80 19.39 10.85
N TYR A 118 -4.83 18.06 10.84
CA TYR A 118 -6.03 17.27 11.06
C TYR A 118 -5.81 16.27 12.19
N ASP A 119 -6.83 16.17 13.03
CA ASP A 119 -6.84 15.31 14.20
C ASP A 119 -6.80 13.83 13.79
N SER A 120 -6.16 13.01 14.62
CA SER A 120 -6.17 11.53 14.67
C SER A 120 -6.45 10.80 13.34
N VAL A 121 -5.45 10.11 12.81
CA VAL A 121 -5.60 9.30 11.59
C VAL A 121 -6.29 7.99 11.98
N LEU A 122 -7.47 7.73 11.40
CA LEU A 122 -8.32 6.59 11.77
C LEU A 122 -8.19 5.40 10.81
N CYS A 123 -7.89 5.67 9.54
CA CYS A 123 -7.66 4.62 8.56
C CYS A 123 -6.76 5.12 7.42
N SER A 124 -6.10 4.17 6.75
CA SER A 124 -5.45 4.41 5.46
C SER A 124 -5.90 3.38 4.43
N HIS A 125 -5.79 3.74 3.16
CA HIS A 125 -6.00 2.83 2.05
C HIS A 125 -5.05 3.16 0.90
N VAL A 126 -4.82 2.22 -0.01
CA VAL A 126 -3.90 2.39 -1.15
C VAL A 126 -4.61 1.98 -2.43
N MET A 127 -4.56 2.83 -3.45
CA MET A 127 -5.06 2.52 -4.80
C MET A 127 -4.50 3.50 -5.83
N ASP A 128 -4.49 3.10 -7.09
CA ASP A 128 -4.28 4.00 -8.23
C ASP A 128 -5.59 4.75 -8.52
N VAL A 129 -5.66 6.01 -8.07
CA VAL A 129 -6.84 6.87 -8.13
C VAL A 129 -6.96 7.57 -9.49
N ASP A 130 -5.85 7.78 -10.20
CA ASP A 130 -5.82 8.50 -11.47
C ASP A 130 -5.44 7.66 -12.70
N TRP A 131 -5.33 6.35 -12.51
CA TRP A 131 -5.06 5.30 -13.50
C TRP A 131 -3.76 5.52 -14.26
N ASP A 132 -2.73 6.04 -13.59
CA ASP A 132 -1.41 6.25 -14.18
C ASP A 132 -0.42 5.10 -13.91
N GLY A 133 -0.85 4.08 -13.17
CA GLY A 133 -0.08 2.89 -12.82
C GLY A 133 0.69 3.00 -11.51
N GLU A 134 0.69 4.16 -10.86
CA GLU A 134 1.30 4.36 -9.55
C GLU A 134 0.22 4.47 -8.47
N ASN A 135 0.39 3.77 -7.35
CA ASN A 135 -0.61 3.80 -6.28
C ASN A 135 -0.49 5.06 -5.42
N GLU A 136 -1.61 5.73 -5.17
CA GLU A 136 -1.74 6.80 -4.18
C GLU A 136 -2.10 6.29 -2.79
N ILE A 137 -1.77 7.10 -1.78
CA ILE A 137 -2.10 6.85 -0.37
C ILE A 137 -3.31 7.68 0.00
N LEU A 138 -4.34 7.02 0.50
CA LEU A 138 -5.57 7.63 0.99
C LEU A 138 -5.58 7.57 2.50
N ILE A 139 -5.95 8.67 3.13
CA ILE A 139 -6.02 8.81 4.58
C ILE A 139 -7.40 9.29 5.00
N GLY A 140 -8.01 8.58 5.94
CA GLY A 140 -9.22 8.97 6.63
C GLY A 140 -8.90 9.48 8.04
N THR A 141 -9.42 10.64 8.38
CA THR A 141 -9.13 11.34 9.64
C THR A 141 -10.36 11.40 10.55
N TYR A 142 -10.13 11.52 11.86
CA TYR A 142 -11.17 11.86 12.82
C TYR A 142 -11.74 13.27 12.55
N GLY A 143 -10.89 14.17 12.03
CA GLY A 143 -11.25 15.50 11.53
C GLY A 143 -12.25 15.51 10.35
N ARG A 144 -12.79 14.35 9.96
CA ARG A 144 -13.82 14.16 8.94
C ARG A 144 -13.33 14.48 7.53
N GLN A 145 -12.03 14.29 7.30
CA GLN A 145 -11.42 14.50 6.01
C GLN A 145 -10.89 13.21 5.42
N VAL A 146 -11.05 13.10 4.11
CA VAL A 146 -10.29 12.18 3.27
C VAL A 146 -9.22 12.97 2.52
N LEU A 147 -7.98 12.53 2.61
CA LEU A 147 -6.81 13.10 1.95
C LEU A 147 -6.20 12.04 1.03
N ILE A 148 -5.90 12.41 -0.21
CA ILE A 148 -5.26 11.54 -1.19
C ILE A 148 -3.90 12.15 -1.54
N TYR A 149 -2.85 11.38 -1.32
CA TYR A 149 -1.47 11.78 -1.53
C TYR A 149 -0.87 11.05 -2.73
N LYS A 150 -0.31 11.82 -3.65
CA LYS A 150 0.47 11.31 -4.77
C LYS A 150 1.93 11.60 -4.55
N GLN A 151 2.77 10.59 -4.77
CA GLN A 151 4.21 10.74 -4.71
C GLN A 151 4.70 11.51 -5.93
N VAL A 152 5.56 12.51 -5.73
CA VAL A 152 6.22 13.21 -6.82
C VAL A 152 7.29 12.29 -7.43
N ALA A 153 7.15 12.00 -8.72
CA ALA A 153 7.99 11.05 -9.44
C ALA A 153 9.50 11.32 -9.22
N GLY A 154 10.25 10.27 -8.91
CA GLY A 154 11.70 10.34 -8.66
C GLY A 154 12.09 11.00 -7.33
N THR A 155 11.14 11.45 -6.52
CA THR A 155 11.39 12.05 -5.20
C THR A 155 10.71 11.25 -4.09
N GLN A 156 10.91 11.68 -2.85
CA GLN A 156 10.26 11.12 -1.66
C GLN A 156 9.21 12.08 -1.09
N ASP A 157 8.82 13.07 -1.87
CA ASP A 157 7.88 14.10 -1.46
C ASP A 157 6.49 13.73 -1.96
N TYR A 158 5.49 13.94 -1.11
CA TYR A 158 4.09 13.68 -1.41
C TYR A 158 3.34 14.99 -1.57
N ASN A 159 2.48 15.06 -2.56
CA ASN A 159 1.55 16.17 -2.76
C ASN A 159 0.12 15.70 -2.56
N ILE A 160 -0.73 16.60 -2.07
CA ILE A 160 -2.17 16.32 -1.96
C ILE A 160 -2.76 16.40 -3.38
N LEU A 161 -3.19 15.26 -3.89
CA LEU A 161 -3.88 15.14 -5.17
C LEU A 161 -5.35 15.54 -5.03
N TRP A 162 -5.98 15.12 -3.94
CA TRP A 162 -7.38 15.42 -3.66
C TRP A 162 -7.67 15.44 -2.17
N ARG A 163 -8.64 16.27 -1.77
CA ARG A 163 -9.14 16.33 -0.40
C ARG A 163 -10.64 16.55 -0.40
N ARG A 164 -11.33 15.94 0.56
CA ARG A 164 -12.77 16.14 0.76
C ARG A 164 -13.15 16.07 2.23
N GLN A 165 -14.03 17.00 2.61
CA GLN A 165 -14.67 17.03 3.92
C GLN A 165 -15.97 16.22 3.90
N PHE A 166 -16.20 15.46 4.96
CA PHE A 166 -17.44 14.74 5.27
C PHE A 166 -18.07 15.29 6.56
N SER A 167 -19.33 14.91 6.80
CA SER A 167 -20.08 15.34 7.99
C SER A 167 -19.59 14.70 9.28
N TYR A 168 -18.96 13.53 9.21
CA TYR A 168 -18.57 12.69 10.34
C TYR A 168 -17.18 12.05 10.16
N PRO A 169 -16.54 11.59 11.25
CA PRO A 169 -15.23 10.94 11.21
C PRO A 169 -15.17 9.78 10.21
N ILE A 170 -14.02 9.61 9.56
CA ILE A 170 -13.81 8.57 8.55
C ILE A 170 -13.23 7.33 9.23
N TYR A 171 -14.00 6.25 9.32
CA TYR A 171 -13.54 5.02 9.98
C TYR A 171 -12.89 4.03 9.02
N ARG A 172 -13.31 4.02 7.76
CA ARG A 172 -12.75 3.13 6.76
C ARG A 172 -12.85 3.72 5.37
N ILE A 173 -11.84 3.44 4.56
CA ILE A 173 -11.81 3.68 3.13
C ILE A 173 -11.56 2.34 2.45
N SER A 174 -12.31 2.04 1.39
CA SER A 174 -12.09 0.87 0.52
C SER A 174 -12.41 1.25 -0.92
N HIS A 175 -11.96 0.44 -1.89
CA HIS A 175 -12.36 0.58 -3.29
C HIS A 175 -12.90 -0.74 -3.80
N LEU A 176 -13.88 -0.66 -4.69
CA LEU A 176 -14.46 -1.83 -5.36
C LEU A 176 -15.26 -1.39 -6.57
N ASP A 177 -15.12 -2.09 -7.69
CA ASP A 177 -16.01 -2.00 -8.85
C ASP A 177 -17.39 -2.60 -8.51
N LEU A 178 -18.31 -1.74 -8.10
CA LEU A 178 -19.68 -2.08 -7.70
C LEU A 178 -20.61 -2.21 -8.90
N ASN A 179 -20.36 -1.47 -9.97
CA ASN A 179 -21.24 -1.40 -11.14
C ASN A 179 -20.80 -2.34 -12.29
N ARG A 180 -19.63 -2.96 -12.16
CA ARG A 180 -18.97 -3.86 -13.12
C ARG A 180 -18.58 -3.19 -14.43
N ASP A 181 -18.20 -1.92 -14.39
CA ASP A 181 -17.70 -1.16 -15.55
C ASP A 181 -16.17 -1.22 -15.69
N GLY A 182 -15.48 -1.85 -14.74
CA GLY A 182 -14.02 -1.98 -14.71
C GLY A 182 -13.29 -0.83 -14.02
N LEU A 183 -14.02 0.13 -13.42
CA LEU A 183 -13.45 1.19 -12.59
C LEU A 183 -13.92 1.01 -11.15
N ASP A 184 -12.98 1.05 -10.21
CA ASP A 184 -13.34 0.93 -8.80
C ASP A 184 -13.98 2.22 -8.27
N GLU A 185 -15.11 2.08 -7.57
CA GLU A 185 -15.68 3.18 -6.78
C GLU A 185 -15.01 3.28 -5.41
N LEU A 186 -14.82 4.52 -4.96
CA LEU A 186 -14.28 4.80 -3.64
C LEU A 186 -15.41 4.75 -2.59
N ILE A 187 -15.30 3.80 -1.68
CA ILE A 187 -16.25 3.58 -0.58
C ILE A 187 -15.67 4.19 0.69
N VAL A 188 -16.39 5.13 1.29
CA VAL A 188 -15.99 5.82 2.53
C VAL A 188 -17.02 5.56 3.61
N THR A 189 -16.61 4.88 4.68
CA THR A 189 -17.46 4.57 5.82
C THR A 189 -17.26 5.60 6.92
N THR A 190 -18.35 6.23 7.32
CA THR A 190 -18.41 7.20 8.42
C THR A 190 -19.26 6.66 9.58
N MET A 191 -19.34 7.41 10.68
CA MET A 191 -20.11 7.02 11.86
C MET A 191 -21.56 6.65 11.57
N TYR A 192 -22.21 7.35 10.64
CA TYR A 192 -23.66 7.23 10.41
C TYR A 192 -24.02 6.83 8.98
N GLY A 193 -23.05 6.44 8.16
CA GLY A 193 -23.35 6.07 6.79
C GLY A 193 -22.13 5.70 5.96
N VAL A 194 -22.43 5.05 4.84
CA VAL A 194 -21.46 4.68 3.81
C VAL A 194 -21.68 5.58 2.60
N HIS A 195 -20.61 6.22 2.14
CA HIS A 195 -20.61 7.05 0.94
C HIS A 195 -19.90 6.32 -0.18
N ILE A 196 -20.57 6.16 -1.31
CA ILE A 196 -19.99 5.61 -2.53
C ILE A 196 -19.68 6.77 -3.47
N LEU A 197 -18.42 6.90 -3.85
CA LEU A 197 -17.91 7.97 -4.70
C LEU A 197 -17.51 7.40 -6.05
N GLN A 198 -18.29 7.73 -7.06
CA GLN A 198 -17.98 7.35 -8.43
C GLN A 198 -16.76 8.13 -8.95
N PRO A 199 -15.83 7.46 -9.64
CA PRO A 199 -14.71 8.12 -10.30
C PRO A 199 -15.17 9.14 -11.35
N ASN A 200 -14.27 10.06 -11.71
CA ASN A 200 -14.56 10.99 -12.79
C ASN A 200 -14.52 10.28 -14.15
N MET A 201 -15.70 9.91 -14.64
CA MET A 201 -15.86 9.17 -15.91
C MET A 201 -15.25 9.88 -17.12
N ARG A 202 -15.13 11.22 -17.12
CA ARG A 202 -14.49 11.95 -18.21
C ARG A 202 -12.98 11.72 -18.23
N LYS A 203 -12.34 11.87 -17.05
CA LYS A 203 -10.91 11.60 -16.90
C LYS A 203 -10.58 10.13 -17.18
N ALA A 204 -11.39 9.21 -16.66
CA ALA A 204 -11.21 7.79 -16.92
C ALA A 204 -11.31 7.46 -18.42
N ARG A 205 -12.28 8.06 -19.13
CA ARG A 205 -12.41 7.92 -20.59
C ARG A 205 -11.18 8.46 -21.34
N GLU A 206 -10.68 9.64 -20.95
CA GLU A 206 -9.48 10.24 -21.56
C GLU A 206 -8.27 9.33 -21.40
N ARG A 207 -8.03 8.83 -20.18
CA ARG A 207 -6.96 7.85 -19.91
C ARG A 207 -7.12 6.55 -20.69
N LEU A 208 -8.33 5.99 -20.75
CA LEU A 208 -8.59 4.78 -21.52
C LEU A 208 -8.27 4.97 -23.01
N LEU A 209 -8.60 6.13 -23.59
CA LEU A 209 -8.26 6.45 -24.97
C LEU A 209 -6.75 6.56 -25.19
N GLU A 210 -6.02 7.20 -24.27
CA GLU A 210 -4.55 7.28 -24.31
C GLU A 210 -3.92 5.87 -24.30
N VAL A 211 -4.39 5.01 -23.39
CA VAL A 211 -3.90 3.63 -23.27
C VAL A 211 -4.21 2.81 -24.53
N LEU A 212 -5.43 2.92 -25.09
CA LEU A 212 -5.80 2.23 -26.32
C LEU A 212 -4.91 2.63 -27.50
N GLN A 213 -4.64 3.92 -27.67
CA GLN A 213 -3.74 4.42 -28.72
C GLN A 213 -2.32 3.88 -28.54
N HIS A 214 -1.82 3.85 -27.30
CA HIS A 214 -0.50 3.31 -27.00
C HIS A 214 -0.40 1.80 -27.29
N VAL A 215 -1.43 1.04 -26.91
CA VAL A 215 -1.50 -0.41 -27.17
C VAL A 215 -1.57 -0.70 -28.66
N ASP A 216 -2.36 0.05 -29.42
CA ASP A 216 -2.47 -0.12 -30.87
C ASP A 216 -1.16 0.21 -31.58
N ALA A 217 -0.49 1.28 -31.18
CA ALA A 217 0.83 1.64 -31.70
C ALA A 217 1.87 0.54 -31.41
N ARG A 218 1.87 0.00 -30.18
CA ARG A 218 2.77 -1.08 -29.78
C ARG A 218 2.51 -2.38 -30.54
N LYS A 219 1.24 -2.72 -30.80
CA LYS A 219 0.87 -3.90 -31.60
C LYS A 219 1.36 -3.77 -33.04
N ARG A 220 1.19 -2.61 -33.66
CA ARG A 220 1.70 -2.35 -35.03
C ARG A 220 3.22 -2.47 -35.08
N HIS A 221 3.91 -1.84 -34.15
CA HIS A 221 5.37 -1.92 -34.07
C HIS A 221 5.88 -3.36 -33.88
N MET A 222 5.23 -4.15 -33.01
CA MET A 222 5.58 -5.55 -32.82
C MET A 222 5.34 -6.39 -34.08
N PHE A 223 4.28 -6.08 -34.83
CA PHE A 223 3.98 -6.76 -36.09
C PHE A 223 5.04 -6.46 -37.16
N ASP A 224 5.48 -5.22 -37.26
CA ASP A 224 6.56 -4.81 -38.18
C ASP A 224 7.88 -5.53 -37.84
N LEU A 225 8.25 -5.55 -36.55
CA LEU A 225 9.42 -6.30 -36.07
C LEU A 225 9.34 -7.81 -36.37
N MET A 226 8.16 -8.41 -36.25
CA MET A 226 7.97 -9.84 -36.59
C MET A 226 8.12 -10.10 -38.08
N LEU A 227 7.65 -9.19 -38.94
CA LEU A 227 7.83 -9.28 -40.39
C LEU A 227 9.31 -9.17 -40.77
N GLU A 228 10.02 -8.19 -40.22
CA GLU A 228 11.46 -8.02 -40.43
C GLU A 228 12.26 -9.24 -39.98
N TYR A 229 11.96 -9.75 -38.78
CA TYR A 229 12.60 -10.96 -38.25
C TYR A 229 12.36 -12.19 -39.14
N LYS A 230 11.14 -12.35 -39.66
CA LYS A 230 10.80 -13.45 -40.56
C LYS A 230 11.56 -13.33 -41.89
N HIS A 231 11.62 -12.12 -42.46
CA HIS A 231 12.36 -11.86 -43.69
C HIS A 231 13.86 -12.14 -43.53
N GLN A 232 14.45 -11.72 -42.41
CA GLN A 232 15.85 -11.97 -42.10
C GLN A 232 16.14 -13.47 -41.97
N LYS A 233 15.26 -14.24 -41.32
CA LYS A 233 15.38 -15.71 -41.26
C LYS A 233 15.27 -16.39 -42.62
N GLU A 234 14.44 -15.87 -43.53
CA GLU A 234 14.32 -16.41 -44.89
C GLU A 234 15.60 -16.15 -45.70
N LEU A 235 16.19 -14.95 -45.57
CA LEU A 235 17.49 -14.63 -46.17
C LEU A 235 18.62 -15.49 -45.61
N GLU A 236 18.69 -15.68 -44.30
CA GLU A 236 19.70 -16.56 -43.66
C GLU A 236 19.58 -18.00 -44.17
N LYS A 237 18.36 -18.54 -44.31
CA LYS A 237 18.15 -19.86 -44.91
C LYS A 237 18.64 -19.91 -46.35
N ALA A 238 18.32 -18.91 -47.17
CA ALA A 238 18.72 -18.87 -48.58
C ALA A 238 20.26 -18.89 -48.74
N ILE A 239 20.98 -18.11 -47.91
CA ILE A 239 22.45 -18.05 -47.92
C ILE A 239 23.08 -19.42 -47.57
N ILE A 240 22.49 -20.15 -46.62
CA ILE A 240 22.97 -21.49 -46.21
C ILE A 240 22.80 -22.53 -47.34
N PHE A 241 21.78 -22.39 -48.20
CA PHE A 241 21.55 -23.32 -49.33
C PHE A 241 22.41 -23.00 -50.57
N GLU A 242 22.99 -21.81 -50.66
CA GLU A 242 23.89 -21.41 -51.76
C GLU A 242 25.39 -21.63 -51.47
N SER A 243 25.75 -22.14 -50.28
CA SER A 243 27.12 -22.47 -49.84
C SER A 243 27.40 -23.97 -49.87
#